data_AF-A0A815T4Q6-F1
#
_entry.id   AF-A0A815T4Q6-F1
#
_cell.length_a   1.000
_cell.length_b   1.000
_cell.length_c   1.000
_cell.angle_alpha   90.00
_cell.angle_beta   90.00
_cell.angle_gamma   90.00
#
_symmetry.space_group_name_H-M   'P 1'
#
loop_
_entity.id
_entity.type
_entity.pdbx_description
1 polymer ?
#
loop_
_entity_poly.entity_id
_entity_poly.type
_entity_poly.pdbx_seq_one_letter_code
_entity_poly.pdbx_strand_id
1 'polypeptide(L)'
;LVAVGWKHTMVDESTPNILQQVSINRITTQNSMCFNSIYDNKYQLCAGLMINDTEPCKENFGEPIFVYRNDYWEQIGMLSNTHGCISIGHSGVYTRLSSYLDWIQRIMQNTAIPMRRPVIKNNSSTLKQNIFMLIMTLLINKIFH
;
A
#
# COMPACT_ATOMS: atom_id res chain seq x y z
N LEU A 1 11.36 3.98 5.08
CA LEU A 1 10.35 3.06 4.49
C LEU A 1 10.32 3.33 2.99
N VAL A 2 9.92 2.36 2.17
CA VAL A 2 9.85 2.55 0.71
C VAL A 2 8.44 2.19 0.23
N ALA A 3 7.77 3.14 -0.41
CA ALA A 3 6.52 2.88 -1.13
C ALA A 3 6.81 2.77 -2.63
N VAL A 4 6.08 1.91 -3.33
CA VAL A 4 6.26 1.68 -4.77
C VAL A 4 4.91 1.64 -5.49
N GLY A 5 4.86 2.14 -6.73
CA GLY A 5 3.62 2.24 -7.48
C GLY A 5 3.81 2.74 -8.92
N TRP A 6 2.73 2.67 -9.71
CA TRP A 6 2.66 3.18 -11.09
C TRP A 6 1.71 4.37 -11.20
N LYS A 7 1.51 5.11 -10.11
CA LYS A 7 0.66 6.30 -10.12
C LYS A 7 1.50 7.55 -9.90
N HIS A 8 1.17 8.60 -10.63
CA HIS A 8 1.85 9.88 -10.50
C HIS A 8 1.51 10.56 -9.18
N THR A 9 2.43 11.40 -8.78
CA THR A 9 2.30 12.33 -7.67
C THR A 9 1.58 13.61 -8.09
N MET A 10 1.43 13.93 -9.38
CA MET A 10 0.77 15.16 -9.84
C MET A 10 -0.56 14.88 -10.57
N VAL A 11 -1.55 15.79 -10.46
CA VAL A 11 -2.94 15.63 -10.97
C VAL A 11 -2.98 15.28 -12.47
N ASP A 12 -2.03 15.78 -13.25
CA ASP A 12 -2.16 15.91 -14.71
C ASP A 12 -1.06 15.19 -15.52
N GLU A 13 -0.33 14.25 -14.93
CA GLU A 13 0.63 13.42 -15.68
C GLU A 13 0.07 12.02 -16.03
N SER A 14 0.40 11.54 -17.24
CA SER A 14 0.05 10.20 -17.71
C SER A 14 0.80 9.12 -16.92
N THR A 15 0.10 8.18 -16.25
CA THR A 15 0.69 7.05 -15.48
C THR A 15 2.00 6.52 -16.06
N PRO A 16 3.10 6.44 -15.28
CA PRO A 16 4.37 6.06 -15.81
C PRO A 16 4.35 4.57 -16.14
N ASN A 17 4.92 4.22 -17.29
CA ASN A 17 5.06 2.82 -17.71
C ASN A 17 6.18 2.07 -16.95
N ILE A 18 6.90 2.78 -16.07
CA ILE A 18 7.99 2.25 -15.24
C ILE A 18 7.56 2.36 -13.77
N LEU A 19 7.82 1.32 -12.99
CA LEU A 19 7.54 1.30 -11.56
C LEU A 19 8.32 2.42 -10.86
N GLN A 20 7.62 3.23 -10.09
CA GLN A 20 8.20 4.30 -9.29
C GLN A 20 8.42 3.82 -7.86
N GLN A 21 9.37 4.46 -7.18
CA GLN A 21 9.63 4.25 -5.76
C GLN A 21 9.86 5.59 -5.05
N VAL A 22 9.45 5.66 -3.79
CA VAL A 22 9.68 6.83 -2.93
C VAL A 22 10.08 6.38 -1.53
N SER A 23 11.10 7.04 -0.98
CA SER A 23 11.49 6.86 0.42
C SER A 23 10.66 7.77 1.32
N ILE A 24 9.97 7.18 2.30
CA ILE A 24 9.09 7.87 3.24
C ILE A 24 9.40 7.50 4.69
N ASN A 25 8.94 8.33 5.62
CA ASN A 25 9.16 8.17 7.05
C ASN A 25 7.93 7.62 7.76
N ARG A 26 8.14 6.87 8.84
CA ARG A 26 7.05 6.49 9.75
C ARG A 26 6.61 7.73 10.52
N ILE A 27 5.31 7.97 10.56
CA ILE A 27 4.72 9.09 11.29
C ILE A 27 3.98 8.53 12.51
N THR A 28 4.11 9.20 13.65
CA THR A 28 3.39 8.81 14.88
C THR A 28 1.90 9.04 14.72
N THR A 29 1.08 8.22 15.36
CA THR A 29 -0.38 8.34 15.24
C THR A 29 -0.94 9.60 15.87
N GLN A 30 -0.19 10.23 16.79
CA GLN A 30 -0.50 11.51 17.41
C GLN A 30 -0.13 12.73 16.54
N ASN A 31 0.62 12.53 15.45
CA ASN A 31 0.96 13.61 14.56
C ASN A 31 -0.31 14.13 13.85
N SER A 32 -0.46 15.46 13.73
CA SER A 32 -1.62 16.10 13.13
C SER A 32 -1.92 15.62 11.70
N MET A 33 -0.90 15.20 10.94
CA MET A 33 -1.07 14.65 9.60
C MET A 33 -1.85 13.32 9.58
N CYS A 34 -1.75 12.53 10.66
CA CYS A 34 -2.33 11.19 10.76
C CYS A 34 -3.47 11.08 11.76
N PHE A 35 -3.50 11.97 12.77
CA PHE A 35 -4.39 11.86 13.92
C PHE A 35 -5.86 11.75 13.53
N ASN A 36 -6.31 12.54 12.55
CA ASN A 36 -7.70 12.52 12.06
C ASN A 36 -7.98 11.42 11.02
N SER A 37 -6.95 10.71 10.54
CA SER A 37 -7.07 9.70 9.48
C SER A 37 -6.99 8.26 9.99
N ILE A 38 -6.44 8.07 11.19
CA ILE A 38 -6.30 6.76 11.82
C ILE A 38 -7.55 6.47 12.65
N TYR A 39 -8.18 5.34 12.36
CA TYR A 39 -9.26 4.79 13.17
C TYR A 39 -8.71 3.91 14.30
N ASP A 40 -7.73 3.05 14.00
CA ASP A 40 -7.11 2.16 14.99
C ASP A 40 -5.63 1.89 14.68
N ASN A 41 -4.74 2.33 15.59
CA ASN A 41 -3.29 2.17 15.47
C ASN A 41 -2.83 0.70 15.57
N LYS A 42 -3.68 -0.20 16.07
CA LYS A 42 -3.46 -1.65 16.09
C LYS A 42 -3.55 -2.21 14.69
N TYR A 43 -4.45 -1.73 13.85
CA TYR A 43 -4.66 -2.24 12.50
C TYR A 43 -4.11 -1.34 11.40
N GLN A 44 -3.65 -0.14 11.77
CA GLN A 44 -3.13 0.85 10.84
C GLN A 44 -1.76 1.39 11.27
N LEU A 45 -1.02 1.91 10.30
CA LEU A 45 0.22 2.64 10.51
C LEU A 45 0.23 3.87 9.59
N CYS A 46 0.95 4.92 9.98
CA CYS A 46 1.07 6.11 9.16
C CYS A 46 2.48 6.30 8.63
N ALA A 47 2.60 6.70 7.38
CA ALA A 47 3.88 7.00 6.76
C ALA A 47 3.73 8.06 5.67
N GLY A 48 4.75 8.90 5.50
CA GLY A 48 4.73 9.97 4.50
C GLY A 48 5.99 10.82 4.48
N LEU A 49 5.95 11.90 3.70
CA LEU A 49 6.96 12.95 3.70
C LEU A 49 6.49 14.07 4.63
N MET A 50 7.38 14.59 5.47
CA MET A 50 7.10 15.68 6.42
C MET A 50 7.30 17.03 5.71
N ILE A 51 6.51 17.33 4.67
CA ILE A 51 6.60 18.58 3.89
C ILE A 51 5.20 19.20 3.86
N ASN A 52 5.08 20.52 3.98
CA ASN A 52 3.80 21.22 4.20
C ASN A 52 3.13 21.72 2.91
N ASP A 53 3.67 21.43 1.72
CA ASP A 53 3.13 21.95 0.47
C ASP A 53 2.11 20.98 -0.14
N THR A 54 0.97 21.53 -0.53
CA THR A 54 -0.21 20.78 -0.97
C THR A 54 -0.49 21.02 -2.45
N GLU A 55 -0.39 19.97 -3.26
CA GLU A 55 -1.05 19.88 -4.55
C GLU A 55 -2.01 18.68 -4.50
N PRO A 56 -3.27 18.81 -4.96
CA PRO A 56 -4.14 17.65 -5.12
C PRO A 56 -3.50 16.64 -6.09
N CYS A 57 -3.86 15.36 -6.05
CA CYS A 57 -3.56 14.40 -7.11
C CYS A 57 -4.57 13.24 -7.06
N LYS A 58 -4.43 12.25 -7.94
CA LYS A 58 -5.32 11.07 -8.01
C LYS A 58 -4.98 10.03 -6.92
N GLU A 59 -6.01 9.33 -6.46
CA GLU A 59 -5.94 8.40 -5.32
C GLU A 59 -5.05 7.17 -5.58
N ASN A 60 -4.21 6.82 -4.60
CA ASN A 60 -3.15 5.80 -4.70
C ASN A 60 -3.41 4.51 -3.87
N PHE A 61 -4.67 4.08 -3.72
CA PHE A 61 -4.99 2.94 -2.84
C PHE A 61 -4.34 1.62 -3.25
N GLY A 62 -4.01 0.79 -2.24
CA GLY A 62 -3.47 -0.55 -2.40
C GLY A 62 -1.95 -0.63 -2.62
N GLU A 63 -1.25 0.50 -2.63
CA GLU A 63 0.20 0.53 -2.81
C GLU A 63 0.94 -0.11 -1.62
N PRO A 64 1.89 -1.03 -1.88
CA PRO A 64 2.64 -1.67 -0.82
C PRO A 64 3.74 -0.73 -0.27
N ILE A 65 3.93 -0.81 1.05
CA ILE A 65 5.05 -0.17 1.74
C ILE A 65 5.97 -1.21 2.36
N PHE A 66 7.27 -0.99 2.19
CA PHE A 66 8.33 -1.89 2.61
C PHE A 66 9.27 -1.27 3.63
N VAL A 67 9.86 -2.14 4.44
CA VAL A 67 11.04 -1.83 5.26
C VAL A 67 12.16 -2.80 4.87
N TYR A 68 13.38 -2.29 4.80
CA TYR A 68 14.57 -3.14 4.68
C TYR A 68 15.11 -3.43 6.07
N ARG A 69 15.17 -4.70 6.48
CA ARG A 69 15.75 -5.14 7.74
C ARG A 69 16.26 -6.57 7.63
N ASN A 70 17.28 -6.92 8.41
CA ASN A 70 17.86 -8.28 8.43
C ASN A 70 18.25 -8.79 7.03
N ASP A 71 18.77 -7.91 6.17
CA ASP A 71 19.18 -8.19 4.78
C ASP A 71 18.06 -8.54 3.78
N TYR A 72 16.78 -8.33 4.12
CA TYR A 72 15.67 -8.50 3.19
C TYR A 72 14.62 -7.37 3.26
N TRP A 73 13.83 -7.27 2.18
CA TRP A 73 12.68 -6.37 2.11
C TRP A 73 11.43 -7.06 2.66
N GLU A 74 10.77 -6.39 3.60
CA GLU A 74 9.50 -6.83 4.17
C GLU A 74 8.38 -5.88 3.79
N GLN A 75 7.29 -6.42 3.26
CA GLN A 75 6.05 -5.65 3.11
C GLN A 75 5.39 -5.53 4.49
N ILE A 76 5.22 -4.30 4.97
CA ILE A 76 4.65 -4.04 6.31
C ILE A 76 3.26 -3.42 6.24
N GLY A 77 2.86 -2.94 5.07
CA GLY A 77 1.57 -2.30 4.90
C GLY A 77 1.08 -2.24 3.47
N MET A 78 -0.18 -1.85 3.34
CA MET A 78 -0.84 -1.51 2.08
C MET A 78 -1.60 -0.20 2.28
N LEU A 79 -1.49 0.73 1.34
CA LEU A 79 -2.14 2.03 1.48
C LEU A 79 -3.66 1.85 1.50
N SER A 80 -4.31 2.28 2.59
CA SER A 80 -5.76 2.17 2.75
C SER A 80 -6.47 3.51 2.63
N ASN A 81 -5.85 4.57 3.13
CA ASN A 81 -6.43 5.90 3.15
C ASN A 81 -5.31 6.95 3.01
N THR A 82 -5.61 8.06 2.37
CA THR A 82 -4.71 9.20 2.22
C THR A 82 -5.49 10.47 2.49
N HIS A 83 -4.91 11.38 3.27
CA HIS A 83 -5.33 12.78 3.23
C HIS A 83 -4.50 13.47 2.15
N GLY A 84 -5.13 13.88 1.05
CA GLY A 84 -4.40 14.44 -0.10
C GLY A 84 -3.56 13.40 -0.82
N CYS A 85 -2.53 13.85 -1.54
CA CYS A 85 -1.76 12.98 -2.42
C CYS A 85 -0.36 12.63 -1.95
N ILE A 86 0.15 11.44 -2.30
CA ILE A 86 1.55 11.04 -2.01
C ILE A 86 2.50 11.76 -2.97
N SER A 87 2.38 13.07 -3.03
CA SER A 87 3.18 14.00 -3.77
C SER A 87 3.63 15.02 -2.78
N ILE A 88 4.89 14.89 -2.40
CA ILE A 88 5.68 15.91 -1.71
C ILE A 88 4.85 16.68 -0.67
N GLY A 89 4.34 15.97 0.35
CA GLY A 89 3.74 16.66 1.49
C GLY A 89 2.61 15.96 2.26
N HIS A 90 2.24 14.73 1.90
CA HIS A 90 1.17 14.04 2.64
C HIS A 90 1.60 12.73 3.30
N SER A 91 0.90 12.44 4.40
CA SER A 91 0.93 11.16 5.09
C SER A 91 -0.19 10.24 4.60
N GLY A 92 0.17 9.00 4.30
CA GLY A 92 -0.77 7.91 4.05
C GLY A 92 -0.99 7.06 5.30
N VAL A 93 -2.23 6.63 5.49
CA VAL A 93 -2.58 5.57 6.43
C VAL A 93 -2.58 4.24 5.69
N TYR A 94 -1.78 3.32 6.17
CA TYR A 94 -1.60 1.98 5.63
C TYR A 94 -2.23 0.97 6.57
N THR A 95 -2.88 -0.05 6.01
CA THR A 95 -3.22 -1.27 6.74
C THR A 95 -1.94 -1.91 7.27
N ARG A 96 -1.88 -2.26 8.55
CA ARG A 96 -0.74 -2.90 9.20
C ARG A 96 -0.78 -4.40 8.98
N LEU A 97 0.02 -4.93 8.05
CA LEU A 97 -0.05 -6.35 7.67
C LEU A 97 0.23 -7.32 8.83
N SER A 98 1.08 -6.93 9.78
CA SER A 98 1.37 -7.76 10.97
C SER A 98 0.10 -8.11 11.76
N SER A 99 -0.92 -7.24 11.75
CA SER A 99 -2.18 -7.45 12.47
C SER A 99 -3.17 -8.33 11.74
N TYR A 100 -2.89 -8.66 10.47
CA TYR A 100 -3.74 -9.50 9.63
C TYR A 100 -3.06 -10.82 9.24
N LEU A 101 -1.85 -11.13 9.74
CA LEU A 101 -1.08 -12.32 9.36
C LEU A 101 -1.87 -13.62 9.53
N ASP A 102 -2.56 -13.81 10.66
CA ASP A 102 -3.35 -15.03 10.91
C ASP A 102 -4.46 -15.20 9.86
N TRP A 103 -5.10 -14.10 9.48
CA TRP A 103 -6.13 -14.11 8.46
C TRP A 103 -5.53 -14.39 7.07
N ILE A 104 -4.43 -13.73 6.72
CA ILE A 104 -3.71 -13.95 5.45
C ILE A 104 -3.29 -15.42 5.33
N GLN A 105 -2.68 -15.98 6.39
CA GLN A 105 -2.26 -17.37 6.43
C GLN A 105 -3.43 -18.34 6.27
N ARG A 106 -4.55 -18.08 6.94
CA ARG A 106 -5.77 -18.90 6.80
C ARG A 106 -6.30 -18.88 5.37
N ILE A 107 -6.34 -17.71 4.73
CA ILE A 107 -6.74 -17.60 3.32
C ILE A 107 -5.76 -18.35 2.42
N MET A 108 -4.45 -18.24 2.66
CA MET A 108 -3.43 -18.95 1.87
C MET A 108 -3.50 -20.47 2.02
N GLN A 109 -3.91 -20.98 3.18
CA GLN A 109 -4.08 -22.42 3.42
C GLN A 109 -5.37 -22.97 2.79
N ASN A 110 -6.46 -22.20 2.87
CA ASN A 110 -7.76 -22.62 2.37
C ASN A 110 -7.94 -22.39 0.86
N THR A 111 -7.21 -21.45 0.29
CA THR A 111 -7.08 -21.31 -1.15
C THR A 111 -5.94 -22.21 -1.59
N ALA A 112 -6.25 -23.46 -1.96
CA ALA A 112 -5.33 -24.29 -2.73
C ALA A 112 -5.15 -23.67 -4.14
N ILE A 113 -4.59 -22.46 -4.21
CA ILE A 113 -3.95 -21.98 -5.43
C ILE A 113 -2.68 -22.81 -5.48
N PRO A 114 -2.54 -23.76 -6.43
CA PRO A 114 -1.26 -24.41 -6.59
C PRO A 114 -0.25 -23.28 -6.78
N MET A 115 0.73 -23.18 -5.88
CA MET A 115 1.87 -22.29 -6.05
C MET A 115 2.61 -22.75 -7.30
N ARG A 116 2.07 -22.45 -8.49
CA ARG A 116 2.88 -22.32 -9.68
C ARG A 116 3.83 -21.21 -9.30
N ARG A 117 5.11 -21.55 -9.08
CA ARG A 117 6.18 -20.55 -9.12
C ARG A 117 5.83 -19.62 -10.28
N PRO A 118 5.78 -18.30 -10.09
CA PRO A 118 5.57 -17.41 -11.21
C PRO A 118 6.73 -17.67 -12.16
N VAL A 119 6.50 -18.48 -13.19
CA VAL A 119 7.36 -18.48 -14.35
C VAL A 119 7.15 -17.08 -14.87
N ILE A 120 8.17 -16.23 -14.70
CA ILE A 120 8.24 -14.94 -15.38
C ILE A 120 8.31 -15.27 -16.86
N LYS A 121 7.15 -15.57 -17.45
CA LYS A 121 6.98 -15.54 -18.89
C LYS A 121 6.87 -14.06 -19.20
N ASN A 122 7.99 -13.50 -19.64
CA ASN A 122 7.96 -12.24 -20.35
C ASN A 122 6.91 -12.39 -21.45
N ASN A 123 5.89 -11.53 -21.38
CA ASN A 123 4.71 -11.42 -22.26
C ASN A 123 3.44 -12.11 -21.72
N SER A 124 2.65 -11.34 -20.97
CA SER A 124 1.27 -10.98 -21.36
C SER A 124 0.55 -10.29 -20.19
N SER A 125 0.00 -9.12 -20.46
CA SER A 125 -0.52 -8.10 -19.55
C SER A 125 -1.86 -8.40 -18.87
N THR A 126 -2.33 -9.66 -18.84
CA THR A 126 -3.72 -9.96 -18.44
C THR A 126 -3.90 -10.86 -17.22
N LEU A 127 -2.84 -11.41 -16.60
CA LEU A 127 -2.98 -12.27 -15.41
C LEU A 127 -2.71 -11.55 -14.07
N LYS A 128 -2.00 -10.42 -14.08
CA LYS A 128 -1.64 -9.67 -12.86
C LYS A 128 -2.79 -8.85 -12.26
N GLN A 129 -3.84 -8.58 -13.03
CA GLN A 129 -4.96 -7.75 -12.58
C GLN A 129 -5.98 -8.52 -11.71
N ASN A 130 -6.14 -9.83 -11.91
CA ASN A 130 -7.24 -10.57 -11.26
C ASN A 130 -6.97 -10.96 -9.81
N ILE A 131 -5.73 -11.24 -9.42
CA ILE A 131 -5.39 -11.65 -8.04
C ILE A 131 -5.38 -10.44 -7.10
N PHE A 132 -4.83 -9.32 -7.56
CA PHE A 132 -4.82 -8.07 -6.78
C PHE A 132 -6.24 -7.55 -6.53
N MET A 133 -7.10 -7.59 -7.55
CA MET A 133 -8.51 -7.21 -7.42
C MET A 133 -9.26 -8.10 -6.43
N LEU A 134 -8.98 -9.40 -6.39
CA LEU A 134 -9.60 -10.34 -5.45
C LEU A 134 -9.15 -10.09 -4.01
N ILE A 135 -7.85 -9.82 -3.79
CA ILE A 135 -7.32 -9.49 -2.46
C ILE A 135 -7.90 -8.15 -1.98
N MET A 136 -7.99 -7.15 -2.85
CA MET A 136 -8.59 -5.86 -2.52
C MET A 136 -10.09 -5.97 -2.22
N THR A 137 -10.87 -6.76 -2.97
CA THR A 137 -12.30 -6.95 -2.67
C THR A 137 -12.53 -7.69 -1.35
N LEU A 138 -11.70 -8.69 -1.04
CA LEU A 138 -11.76 -9.40 0.25
C LEU A 138 -11.35 -8.52 1.43
N LEU A 139 -10.40 -7.59 1.22
CA LEU A 139 -9.98 -6.62 2.23
C LEU A 139 -11.04 -5.53 2.44
N ILE A 140 -11.63 -4.99 1.37
CA ILE A 140 -12.70 -3.98 1.42
C ILE A 140 -13.94 -4.55 2.16
N ASN A 141 -14.39 -5.75 1.81
CA ASN A 141 -15.55 -6.37 2.47
C ASN A 141 -15.37 -6.63 3.98
N LYS A 142 -14.14 -6.66 4.48
CA LYS A 142 -13.83 -6.88 5.90
C LYS A 142 -13.58 -5.58 6.68
N ILE A 143 -13.39 -4.46 6.00
CA ILE A 143 -13.23 -3.15 6.64
C ILE A 143 -14.59 -2.48 6.88
N PHE A 144 -15.58 -2.77 6.03
CA PHE A 144 -16.93 -2.18 6.09
C PHE A 144 -17.98 -3.05 6.82
N HIS A 145 -17.58 -4.16 7.43
CA HIS A 145 -18.39 -5.03 8.29
C HIS A 145 -17.61 -5.37 9.57
#